data_AF-G2RB96-F1
#
_entry.id   AF-G2RB96-F1
#
_cell.length_a   1.000
_cell.length_b   1.000
_cell.length_c   1.000
_cell.angle_alpha   90.00
_cell.angle_beta   90.00
_cell.angle_gamma   90.00
#
_symmetry.space_group_name_H-M   'P 1'
#
loop_
_entity.id
_entity.type
_entity.pdbx_description
1 polymer ?
#
loop_
_entity_poly.entity_id
_entity_poly.type
_entity_poly.pdbx_seq_one_letter_code
_entity_poly.pdbx_strand_id
1 'polypeptide(L)'
;MTALDTLKAALEASLTPSPAVISIGLAVVLLVPILLHFFLTATTPYTTLPSVLLVGPSGAGKTALLTLFERGPLYHQQAPSSSAAAAQKPRVSAPVAQTHTSQVPASVELAVSTPANSDGTSGGGPTSYRTDLDAAGATAKKFLLVDTPGHPKLRRHALAQLSSPSATITPSLLSPSTTSLSSSSSNSTTEASKSKLKALVFLVDAAALADPDSGALAAAAEYLYEVLLALQRRFSARRGSRAPPAVPVLVAANKLDLFTALPAALVKSQLEAELGRIRRARSKGLLDSGVGVEDELAGGGGGMGEEGDNWLGAYGSEKFSFKEMMEFDIEVEVIGGNVVGDGPGADKWWRWIGERI
;
A
#
# COMPACT_ATOMS: atom_id res chain seq x y z
N MET A 1 -11.84 -58.35 -15.43
CA MET A 1 -12.22 -57.86 -14.10
C MET A 1 -12.55 -56.40 -14.25
N THR A 2 -13.84 -56.05 -14.17
CA THR A 2 -14.26 -54.66 -14.34
C THR A 2 -13.93 -53.86 -13.08
N ALA A 3 -13.75 -52.54 -13.19
CA ALA A 3 -13.47 -51.68 -12.03
C ALA A 3 -14.54 -51.81 -10.91
N LEU A 4 -15.77 -52.17 -11.29
CA LEU A 4 -16.87 -52.49 -10.40
C LEU A 4 -16.64 -53.77 -9.59
N ASP A 5 -16.08 -54.81 -10.20
CA ASP A 5 -15.78 -56.07 -9.50
C ASP A 5 -14.68 -55.88 -8.45
N THR A 6 -13.66 -55.06 -8.77
CA THR A 6 -12.61 -54.69 -7.82
C THR A 6 -13.14 -53.83 -6.67
N LEU A 7 -14.08 -52.93 -6.94
CA LEU A 7 -14.69 -52.08 -5.92
C LEU A 7 -15.63 -52.89 -5.01
N LYS A 8 -16.36 -53.85 -5.58
CA LYS A 8 -17.21 -54.78 -4.84
C LYS A 8 -16.38 -55.71 -3.95
N ALA A 9 -15.29 -56.27 -4.46
CA ALA A 9 -14.38 -57.11 -3.67
C ALA A 9 -13.69 -56.32 -2.54
N ALA A 10 -13.32 -55.06 -2.79
CA ALA A 10 -12.77 -54.18 -1.76
C ALA A 10 -13.81 -53.84 -0.67
N LEU A 11 -15.07 -53.65 -1.04
CA LEU A 11 -16.18 -53.40 -0.12
C LEU A 11 -16.52 -54.64 0.73
N GLU A 12 -16.59 -55.82 0.10
CA GLU A 12 -16.81 -57.09 0.80
C GLU A 12 -15.65 -57.39 1.78
N ALA A 13 -14.41 -57.12 1.38
CA ALA A 13 -13.25 -57.21 2.27
C ALA A 13 -13.33 -56.23 3.45
N SER A 14 -13.87 -55.01 3.24
CA SER A 14 -14.03 -54.02 4.31
C SER A 14 -15.14 -54.35 5.31
N LEU A 15 -16.03 -55.31 5.00
CA LEU A 15 -17.13 -55.75 5.87
C LEU A 15 -16.78 -57.01 6.69
N THR A 16 -15.61 -57.61 6.44
CA THR A 16 -15.10 -58.72 7.25
C THR A 16 -14.30 -58.18 8.46
N PRO A 17 -14.58 -58.63 9.70
CA PRO A 17 -13.88 -58.15 10.89
C PRO A 17 -12.47 -58.75 10.94
N SER A 18 -11.55 -58.17 10.17
CA SER A 18 -10.12 -58.45 10.25
C SER A 18 -9.42 -57.32 11.03
N PRO A 19 -8.36 -57.61 11.79
CA PRO A 19 -7.59 -56.60 12.50
C PRO A 19 -7.06 -55.47 11.60
N ALA A 20 -6.83 -55.77 10.31
CA ALA A 20 -6.41 -54.80 9.30
C ALA A 20 -7.52 -53.80 8.95
N VAL A 21 -8.78 -54.23 8.87
CA VAL A 21 -9.92 -53.33 8.60
C VAL A 21 -10.14 -52.39 9.79
N ILE A 22 -10.00 -52.90 11.02
CA ILE A 22 -10.13 -52.09 12.24
C ILE A 22 -9.03 -51.04 12.34
N SER A 23 -7.77 -51.40 12.02
CA SER A 23 -6.65 -50.45 12.06
C SER A 23 -6.76 -49.37 10.98
N ILE A 24 -7.18 -49.73 9.76
CA ILE A 24 -7.44 -48.77 8.68
C ILE A 24 -8.62 -47.86 9.04
N GLY A 25 -9.71 -48.40 9.59
CA GLY A 25 -10.85 -47.61 10.04
C GLY A 25 -10.47 -46.60 11.13
N LEU A 26 -9.70 -47.02 12.13
CA LEU A 26 -9.18 -46.14 13.19
C LEU A 26 -8.25 -45.05 12.64
N ALA A 27 -7.36 -45.42 11.71
CA ALA A 27 -6.46 -44.48 11.07
C ALA A 27 -7.23 -43.42 10.28
N VAL A 28 -8.27 -43.81 9.53
CA VAL A 28 -9.13 -42.87 8.80
C VAL A 28 -9.90 -41.96 9.75
N VAL A 29 -10.51 -42.49 10.82
CA VAL A 29 -11.26 -41.70 11.80
C VAL A 29 -10.38 -40.69 12.55
N LEU A 30 -9.10 -41.00 12.77
CA LEU A 30 -8.16 -40.07 13.40
C LEU A 30 -7.48 -39.12 12.40
N LEU A 31 -7.00 -39.62 11.26
CA LEU A 31 -6.26 -38.80 10.29
C LEU A 31 -7.16 -37.89 9.46
N VAL A 32 -8.38 -38.32 9.10
CA VAL A 32 -9.25 -37.50 8.24
C VAL A 32 -9.65 -36.19 8.91
N PRO A 33 -10.09 -36.13 10.18
CA PRO A 33 -10.36 -34.85 10.84
C PRO A 33 -9.11 -33.97 11.00
N ILE A 34 -7.94 -34.56 11.26
CA ILE A 34 -6.67 -33.83 11.40
C ILE A 34 -6.23 -33.25 10.05
N LEU A 35 -6.28 -34.05 8.98
CA LEU A 35 -5.98 -33.60 7.63
C LEU A 35 -7.00 -32.56 7.16
N LEU A 36 -8.29 -32.80 7.39
CA LEU A 36 -9.35 -31.84 7.06
C LEU A 36 -9.14 -30.53 7.81
N HIS A 37 -8.87 -30.58 9.12
CA HIS A 37 -8.53 -29.40 9.90
C HIS A 37 -7.28 -28.71 9.32
N PHE A 38 -6.22 -29.44 9.00
CA PHE A 38 -5.01 -28.85 8.42
C PHE A 38 -5.27 -28.20 7.05
N PHE A 39 -6.00 -28.87 6.16
CA PHE A 39 -6.36 -28.35 4.83
C PHE A 39 -7.32 -27.16 4.90
N LEU A 40 -8.32 -27.19 5.79
CA LEU A 40 -9.26 -26.09 5.97
C LEU A 40 -8.61 -24.89 6.69
N THR A 41 -7.78 -25.12 7.70
CA THR A 41 -7.12 -24.01 8.42
C THR A 41 -6.03 -23.38 7.58
N ALA A 42 -5.29 -24.15 6.77
CA ALA A 42 -4.31 -23.62 5.82
C ALA A 42 -4.95 -22.74 4.73
N THR A 43 -6.26 -22.83 4.52
CA THR A 43 -6.98 -22.14 3.43
C THR A 43 -7.88 -20.99 3.89
N THR A 44 -7.81 -20.60 5.17
CA THR A 44 -8.51 -19.40 5.66
C THR A 44 -7.53 -18.24 5.84
N PRO A 45 -7.17 -17.49 4.78
CA PRO A 45 -6.52 -16.22 4.99
C PRO A 45 -7.54 -15.31 5.70
N TYR A 46 -7.25 -14.93 6.94
CA TYR A 46 -7.92 -13.81 7.59
C TYR A 46 -7.87 -12.63 6.62
N THR A 47 -9.02 -12.28 6.03
CA THR A 47 -9.13 -11.22 5.03
C THR A 47 -8.99 -9.89 5.74
N THR A 48 -7.76 -9.38 5.78
CA THR A 48 -7.46 -8.03 6.23
C THR A 48 -7.84 -7.04 5.15
N LEU A 49 -8.19 -5.82 5.57
CA LEU A 49 -8.50 -4.73 4.66
C LEU A 49 -7.30 -4.45 3.74
N PRO A 50 -7.52 -4.17 2.43
CA PRO A 50 -6.45 -3.69 1.56
C PRO A 50 -5.92 -2.35 2.09
N SER A 51 -4.64 -2.07 1.85
CA SER A 51 -3.99 -0.87 2.36
C SER A 51 -3.34 -0.03 1.27
N VAL A 52 -3.37 1.28 1.49
CA VAL A 52 -2.74 2.31 0.65
C VAL A 52 -1.73 3.04 1.51
N LEU A 53 -0.47 3.06 1.08
CA LEU A 53 0.61 3.69 1.83
C LEU A 53 0.80 5.13 1.40
N LEU A 54 0.74 6.07 2.34
CA LEU A 54 0.98 7.50 2.11
C LEU A 54 2.42 7.85 2.52
N VAL A 55 3.21 8.28 1.55
CA VAL A 55 4.66 8.50 1.64
C VAL A 55 5.00 9.89 1.10
N GLY A 56 6.14 10.45 1.47
CA GLY A 56 6.61 11.75 0.97
C GLY A 56 7.37 12.57 2.02
N PRO A 57 8.07 13.64 1.61
CA PRO A 57 8.86 14.47 2.52
C PRO A 57 8.02 15.15 3.62
N SER A 58 8.68 15.63 4.67
CA SER A 58 8.04 16.47 5.69
C SER A 58 7.47 17.74 5.08
N GLY A 59 6.36 18.24 5.60
CA GLY A 59 5.70 19.44 5.06
C GLY A 59 4.86 19.24 3.80
N ALA A 60 4.91 18.05 3.15
CA ALA A 60 4.09 17.75 1.98
C ALA A 60 2.57 17.69 2.23
N GLY A 61 2.14 17.66 3.50
CA GLY A 61 0.71 17.63 3.87
C GLY A 61 0.10 16.23 4.00
N LYS A 62 0.91 15.20 4.29
CA LYS A 62 0.45 13.80 4.37
C LYS A 62 -0.62 13.59 5.46
N THR A 63 -0.31 13.97 6.69
CA THR A 63 -1.25 13.88 7.81
C THR A 63 -2.47 14.77 7.60
N ALA A 64 -2.30 15.94 6.97
CA ALA A 64 -3.43 16.80 6.61
C ALA A 64 -4.37 16.11 5.60
N LEU A 65 -3.82 15.44 4.57
CA LEU A 65 -4.59 14.65 3.61
C LEU A 65 -5.32 13.48 4.28
N LEU A 66 -4.66 12.77 5.21
CA LEU A 66 -5.29 11.71 6.00
C LEU A 66 -6.51 12.26 6.76
N THR A 67 -6.36 13.39 7.45
CA THR A 67 -7.47 14.00 8.19
C THR A 67 -8.57 14.52 7.28
N LEU A 68 -8.25 14.98 6.06
CA LEU A 68 -9.23 15.42 5.07
C LEU A 68 -10.15 14.27 4.65
N PHE A 69 -9.57 13.11 4.36
CA PHE A 69 -10.37 11.94 3.95
C PHE A 69 -11.17 11.35 5.12
N GLU A 70 -10.61 11.32 6.33
CA GLU A 70 -11.33 10.88 7.53
C GLU A 70 -12.54 11.78 7.85
N ARG A 71 -12.35 13.11 7.74
CA ARG A 71 -13.35 14.10 8.14
C ARG A 71 -14.32 14.49 7.03
N GLY A 72 -14.01 14.16 5.77
CA GLY A 72 -14.80 14.52 4.60
C GLY A 72 -16.30 14.25 4.77
N PRO A 73 -16.73 13.01 5.11
CA PRO A 73 -18.15 12.68 5.30
C PRO A 73 -18.81 13.38 6.50
N LEU A 74 -18.01 13.87 7.45
CA LEU A 74 -18.47 14.49 8.69
C LEU A 74 -18.58 16.01 8.59
N TYR A 75 -18.03 16.61 7.52
CA TYR A 75 -18.02 18.04 7.32
C TYR A 75 -19.11 18.48 6.34
N HIS A 76 -20.10 19.21 6.85
CA HIS A 76 -21.15 19.85 6.05
C HIS A 76 -21.16 21.36 6.32
N GLN A 77 -20.85 22.17 5.30
CA GLN A 77 -20.79 23.65 5.41
C GLN A 77 -22.16 24.29 5.70
N GLN A 78 -23.25 23.64 5.34
CA GLN A 78 -24.61 24.17 5.43
C GLN A 78 -25.57 23.06 5.91
N ALA A 79 -25.41 22.60 7.15
CA ALA A 79 -26.43 21.75 7.75
C ALA A 79 -27.53 22.64 8.36
N PRO A 80 -28.80 22.57 7.91
CA PRO A 80 -29.89 23.25 8.60
C PRO A 80 -29.95 22.76 10.05
N SER A 81 -29.97 23.70 10.99
CA SER A 81 -29.91 23.48 12.44
C SER A 81 -31.14 22.78 13.04
N SER A 82 -32.06 22.28 12.21
CA SER A 82 -33.44 21.94 12.63
C SER A 82 -33.85 20.48 12.45
N SER A 83 -33.01 19.56 11.97
CA SER A 83 -33.39 18.14 11.87
C SER A 83 -32.91 17.31 13.07
N ALA A 84 -33.85 16.69 13.78
CA ALA A 84 -33.58 15.84 14.95
C ALA A 84 -32.67 14.63 14.64
N ALA A 85 -32.67 14.15 13.39
CA ALA A 85 -31.76 13.09 12.92
C ALA A 85 -30.30 13.55 12.85
N ALA A 86 -30.04 14.85 12.71
CA ALA A 86 -28.69 15.40 12.57
C ALA A 86 -28.01 15.72 13.92
N ALA A 87 -28.71 15.53 15.05
CA ALA A 87 -28.17 15.67 16.40
C ALA A 87 -27.36 14.45 16.87
N GLN A 88 -27.53 13.30 16.22
CA GLN A 88 -26.94 12.03 16.66
C GLN A 88 -25.59 11.70 15.97
N LYS A 89 -25.27 12.34 14.84
CA LYS A 89 -24.08 12.03 14.04
C LYS A 89 -22.88 12.90 14.45
N PRO A 90 -21.66 12.36 14.61
CA PRO A 90 -20.47 13.15 14.91
C PRO A 90 -20.23 14.20 13.82
N ARG A 91 -19.99 15.45 14.24
CA ARG A 91 -19.71 16.59 13.34
C ARG A 91 -18.33 17.15 13.63
N VAL A 92 -17.69 17.69 12.60
CA VAL A 92 -16.36 18.32 12.73
C VAL A 92 -16.44 19.78 12.30
N SER A 93 -15.76 20.66 13.03
CA SER A 93 -15.76 22.11 12.81
C SER A 93 -14.96 22.56 11.58
N ALA A 94 -14.00 21.76 11.14
CA ALA A 94 -13.14 22.04 9.99
C ALA A 94 -12.91 20.77 9.15
N PRO A 95 -12.82 20.89 7.81
CA PRO A 95 -12.62 19.75 6.93
C PRO A 95 -11.24 19.11 7.10
N VAL A 96 -10.25 19.88 7.57
CA VAL A 96 -8.86 19.45 7.79
C VAL A 96 -8.44 19.86 9.19
N ALA A 97 -7.73 18.98 9.90
CA ALA A 97 -7.18 19.31 11.21
C ALA A 97 -5.89 20.14 11.08
N GLN A 98 -5.54 20.91 12.11
CA GLN A 98 -4.18 21.40 12.23
C GLN A 98 -3.25 20.23 12.54
N THR A 99 -2.15 20.10 11.81
CA THR A 99 -1.22 18.96 11.91
C THR A 99 0.22 19.43 12.02
N HIS A 100 1.04 18.66 12.74
CA HIS A 100 2.50 18.83 12.80
C HIS A 100 3.21 17.64 12.14
N THR A 101 4.55 17.69 12.07
CA THR A 101 5.36 16.60 11.53
C THR A 101 5.08 15.29 12.25
N SER A 102 4.51 14.32 11.53
CA SER A 102 4.28 12.98 12.04
C SER A 102 5.60 12.29 12.43
N GLN A 103 5.62 11.69 13.62
CA GLN A 103 6.75 10.94 14.16
C GLN A 103 6.50 9.42 14.19
N VAL A 104 5.24 9.01 14.09
CA VAL A 104 4.82 7.61 14.11
C VAL A 104 3.79 7.41 13.00
N PRO A 105 3.83 6.28 12.27
CA PRO A 105 2.80 5.97 11.29
C PRO A 105 1.41 5.90 11.92
N ALA A 106 0.41 6.36 11.18
CA ALA A 106 -0.99 6.33 11.59
C ALA A 106 -1.81 5.66 10.50
N SER A 107 -2.83 4.89 10.88
CA SER A 107 -3.73 4.25 9.93
C SER A 107 -5.16 4.64 10.22
N VAL A 108 -5.92 4.88 9.15
CA VAL A 108 -7.36 5.19 9.22
C VAL A 108 -8.10 4.27 8.26
N GLU A 109 -9.22 3.72 8.72
CA GLU A 109 -10.15 2.98 7.87
C GLU A 109 -11.00 3.96 7.07
N LEU A 110 -10.97 3.81 5.75
CA LEU A 110 -11.75 4.60 4.81
C LEU A 110 -12.60 3.68 3.94
N ALA A 111 -13.72 4.21 3.47
CA ALA A 111 -14.65 3.49 2.61
C ALA A 111 -14.84 4.27 1.31
N VAL A 112 -14.75 3.56 0.18
CA VAL A 112 -15.07 4.10 -1.14
C VAL A 112 -16.32 3.43 -1.67
N SER A 113 -17.20 4.17 -2.35
CA SER A 113 -18.34 3.57 -3.06
C SER A 113 -17.84 2.58 -4.11
N THR A 114 -18.49 1.44 -4.24
CA THR A 114 -18.37 0.63 -5.45
C THR A 114 -19.40 1.09 -6.46
N PRO A 115 -19.03 1.28 -7.75
CA PRO A 115 -20.02 1.49 -8.79
C PRO A 115 -20.97 0.28 -8.80
N ALA A 116 -22.27 0.52 -8.67
CA ALA A 116 -23.26 -0.53 -8.77
C ALA A 116 -23.24 -1.09 -10.20
N ASN A 117 -23.02 -2.40 -10.33
CA ASN A 117 -23.27 -3.13 -11.57
C ASN A 117 -24.79 -3.16 -11.82
N SER A 118 -25.36 -2.09 -12.37
CA SER A 118 -26.71 -2.11 -12.95
C SER A 118 -26.84 -0.95 -13.95
N ASP A 119 -26.93 -1.34 -15.23
CA ASP A 119 -27.08 -0.50 -16.41
C ASP A 119 -25.93 0.44 -16.75
N GLY A 120 -25.29 0.17 -17.89
CA GLY A 120 -24.18 0.93 -18.49
C GLY A 120 -24.52 2.35 -18.96
N THR A 121 -25.28 3.10 -18.15
CA THR A 121 -25.73 4.47 -18.44
C THR A 121 -25.12 5.50 -17.48
N SER A 122 -24.43 5.09 -16.41
CA SER A 122 -23.64 6.00 -15.57
C SER A 122 -22.17 5.58 -15.57
N GLY A 123 -21.37 6.17 -16.46
CA GLY A 123 -19.90 6.08 -16.49
C GLY A 123 -19.23 6.80 -15.30
N GLY A 124 -19.73 6.58 -14.09
CA GLY A 124 -19.31 7.28 -12.88
C GLY A 124 -18.28 6.47 -12.11
N GLY A 125 -17.05 6.97 -12.03
CA GLY A 125 -16.05 6.49 -11.07
C GLY A 125 -16.52 6.63 -9.61
N PRO A 126 -15.69 6.28 -8.63
CA PRO A 126 -16.06 6.34 -7.21
C PRO A 126 -16.59 7.73 -6.80
N THR A 127 -17.59 7.74 -5.92
CA THR A 127 -18.18 8.96 -5.36
C THR A 127 -17.15 9.76 -4.57
N SER A 128 -17.39 11.06 -4.40
CA SER A 128 -16.50 11.92 -3.62
C SER A 128 -16.35 11.40 -2.18
N TYR A 129 -15.16 11.58 -1.60
CA TYR A 129 -14.83 11.26 -0.21
C TYR A 129 -15.68 12.03 0.81
N ARG A 130 -16.40 13.07 0.39
CA ARG A 130 -17.33 13.84 1.23
C ARG A 130 -18.70 13.17 1.36
N THR A 131 -18.97 12.15 0.55
CA THR A 131 -20.28 11.49 0.51
C THR A 131 -20.43 10.58 1.72
N ASP A 132 -21.54 10.72 2.43
CA ASP A 132 -21.92 9.80 3.49
C ASP A 132 -22.51 8.52 2.89
N LEU A 133 -21.68 7.48 2.78
CA LEU A 133 -22.03 6.21 2.15
C LEU A 133 -23.19 5.50 2.86
N ASP A 134 -23.27 5.63 4.20
CA ASP A 134 -24.32 5.01 5.01
C ASP A 134 -25.68 5.67 4.74
N ALA A 135 -25.73 7.00 4.70
CA ALA A 135 -26.94 7.74 4.35
C ALA A 135 -27.33 7.58 2.87
N ALA A 136 -26.34 7.42 1.98
CA ALA A 136 -26.57 7.16 0.56
C ALA A 136 -27.05 5.72 0.29
N GLY A 137 -26.97 4.81 1.27
CA GLY A 137 -27.28 3.39 1.08
C GLY A 137 -26.38 2.71 0.04
N ALA A 138 -25.19 3.26 -0.22
CA ALA A 138 -24.29 2.79 -1.26
C ALA A 138 -23.43 1.63 -0.75
N THR A 139 -23.21 0.62 -1.59
CA THR A 139 -22.23 -0.44 -1.31
C THR A 139 -20.83 0.15 -1.32
N ALA A 140 -20.01 -0.18 -0.33
CA ALA A 140 -18.68 0.38 -0.16
C ALA A 140 -17.59 -0.68 0.01
N LYS A 141 -16.41 -0.41 -0.56
CA LYS A 141 -15.16 -1.13 -0.29
C LYS A 141 -14.39 -0.39 0.79
N LYS A 142 -14.04 -1.10 1.85
CA LYS A 142 -13.21 -0.60 2.94
C LYS A 142 -11.73 -0.84 2.65
N PHE A 143 -10.89 0.11 3.03
CA PHE A 143 -9.44 0.02 2.93
C PHE A 143 -8.77 0.83 4.04
N LEU A 144 -7.49 0.56 4.29
CA LEU A 144 -6.68 1.31 5.25
C LEU A 144 -5.80 2.31 4.51
N LEU A 145 -5.88 3.59 4.87
CA LEU A 145 -4.89 4.57 4.46
C LEU A 145 -3.86 4.73 5.57
N VAL A 146 -2.59 4.46 5.27
CA VAL A 146 -1.50 4.44 6.24
C VAL A 146 -0.57 5.62 6.00
N ASP A 147 -0.64 6.65 6.84
CA ASP A 147 0.30 7.78 6.88
C ASP A 147 1.64 7.34 7.48
N THR A 148 2.73 7.88 6.92
CA THR A 148 4.10 7.59 7.37
C THR A 148 4.89 8.87 7.65
N PRO A 149 5.81 8.87 8.63
CA PRO A 149 6.71 10.00 8.88
C PRO A 149 7.54 10.38 7.65
N GLY A 150 7.60 11.69 7.36
CA GLY A 150 8.39 12.22 6.24
C GLY A 150 9.86 12.53 6.57
N HIS A 151 10.21 12.54 7.86
CA HIS A 151 11.54 12.89 8.33
C HIS A 151 12.56 11.83 7.89
N PRO A 152 13.74 12.19 7.34
CA PRO A 152 14.71 11.23 6.79
C PRO A 152 15.01 10.03 7.69
N LYS A 153 15.22 10.28 9.00
CA LYS A 153 15.50 9.22 9.99
C LYS A 153 14.35 8.22 10.22
N LEU A 154 13.12 8.59 9.87
CA LEU A 154 11.92 7.80 10.13
C LEU A 154 11.34 7.16 8.86
N ARG A 155 11.92 7.44 7.67
CA ARG A 155 11.50 6.85 6.39
C ARG A 155 11.59 5.32 6.36
N ARG A 156 12.40 4.73 7.25
CA ARG A 156 12.48 3.28 7.46
C ARG A 156 11.13 2.63 7.70
N HIS A 157 10.17 3.34 8.31
CA HIS A 157 8.82 2.83 8.53
C HIS A 157 8.09 2.55 7.23
N ALA A 158 8.27 3.38 6.20
CA ALA A 158 7.71 3.16 4.87
C ALA A 158 8.54 2.15 4.08
N LEU A 159 9.86 2.34 4.01
CA LEU A 159 10.76 1.52 3.18
C LEU A 159 10.78 0.04 3.59
N ALA A 160 10.68 -0.27 4.89
CA ALA A 160 10.60 -1.64 5.36
C ALA A 160 9.34 -2.39 4.88
N GLN A 161 8.23 -1.68 4.63
CA GLN A 161 7.00 -2.30 4.09
C GLN A 161 7.12 -2.53 2.57
N LEU A 162 7.88 -1.67 1.88
CA LEU A 162 8.07 -1.74 0.43
C LEU A 162 9.09 -2.79 0.02
N SER A 163 10.07 -3.10 0.87
CA SER A 163 11.07 -4.14 0.60
C SER A 163 10.55 -5.56 0.83
N SER A 164 9.43 -5.74 1.55
CA SER A 164 8.84 -7.06 1.78
C SER A 164 8.31 -7.66 0.46
N PRO A 165 8.72 -8.89 0.07
CA PRO A 165 8.26 -9.52 -1.18
C PRO A 165 6.74 -9.72 -1.20
N SER A 166 6.17 -10.07 -0.05
CA SER A 166 4.72 -10.03 0.17
C SER A 166 4.29 -8.58 0.38
N ALA A 167 3.45 -8.03 -0.53
CA ALA A 167 2.79 -6.72 -0.41
C ALA A 167 1.93 -6.69 0.84
N THR A 168 2.56 -6.52 2.00
CA THR A 168 1.88 -6.69 3.27
C THR A 168 2.37 -5.64 4.23
N ILE A 169 1.48 -4.81 4.74
CA ILE A 169 1.80 -3.85 5.79
C ILE A 169 1.72 -4.58 7.13
N THR A 170 2.84 -4.60 7.85
CA THR A 170 2.93 -5.16 9.20
C THR A 170 2.32 -4.20 10.22
N PRO A 171 1.61 -4.71 11.24
CA PRO A 171 0.77 -3.93 12.13
C PRO A 171 1.48 -3.15 13.23
N SER A 172 2.81 -3.06 13.23
CA SER A 172 3.50 -2.05 14.04
C SER A 172 3.09 -0.61 13.67
N LEU A 173 2.38 -0.44 12.54
CA LEU A 173 1.76 0.82 12.09
C LEU A 173 0.23 0.85 12.28
N LEU A 174 -0.40 -0.27 12.68
CA LEU A 174 -1.86 -0.41 12.78
C LEU A 174 -2.41 -0.19 14.21
N SER A 175 -1.56 0.08 15.21
CA SER A 175 -2.02 0.40 16.57
C SER A 175 -2.10 1.92 16.77
N PRO A 176 -3.30 2.52 16.82
CA PRO A 176 -3.47 3.83 17.42
C PRO A 176 -3.25 3.69 18.93
N SER A 177 -2.42 4.56 19.51
CA SER A 177 -2.32 4.75 20.96
C SER A 177 -3.59 5.41 21.51
N THR A 178 -4.74 4.76 21.39
CA THR A 178 -5.93 5.13 22.16
C THR A 178 -5.96 4.28 23.42
N THR A 179 -5.59 4.90 24.52
CA THR A 179 -5.79 4.43 25.88
C THR A 179 -7.26 4.05 26.12
N SER A 180 -7.54 2.75 26.19
CA SER A 180 -8.63 2.22 27.03
C SER A 180 -7.99 1.34 28.10
N LEU A 181 -7.97 1.85 29.33
CA LEU A 181 -7.66 1.05 30.51
C LEU A 181 -8.68 -0.08 30.64
N SER A 182 -8.22 -1.31 30.43
CA SER A 182 -8.80 -2.49 31.07
C SER A 182 -7.64 -3.42 31.40
N SER A 183 -7.11 -3.25 32.60
CA SER A 183 -6.22 -4.21 33.25
C SER A 183 -7.00 -5.49 33.56
N SER A 184 -6.81 -6.53 32.77
CA SER A 184 -7.10 -7.90 33.19
C SER A 184 -6.25 -8.85 32.36
N SER A 185 -5.38 -9.58 33.05
CA SER A 185 -4.57 -10.68 32.54
C SER A 185 -5.43 -11.68 31.77
N SER A 186 -5.18 -11.80 30.47
CA SER A 186 -5.46 -13.02 29.72
C SER A 186 -4.45 -13.10 28.58
N ASN A 187 -3.79 -14.24 28.48
CA ASN A 187 -2.83 -14.60 27.45
C ASN A 187 -3.55 -14.65 26.09
N SER A 188 -3.73 -13.51 25.42
CA SER A 188 -4.16 -13.45 24.03
C SER A 188 -2.94 -13.14 23.19
N THR A 189 -2.44 -14.14 22.48
CA THR A 189 -1.54 -13.96 21.33
C THR A 189 -2.26 -13.09 20.31
N THR A 190 -2.03 -11.78 20.37
CA THR A 190 -2.56 -10.81 19.39
C THR A 190 -1.84 -11.07 18.08
N GLU A 191 -2.37 -11.97 17.26
CA GLU A 191 -1.89 -12.19 15.90
C GLU A 191 -2.15 -10.93 15.07
N ALA A 192 -1.09 -10.14 14.97
CA ALA A 192 -0.85 -9.04 14.06
C ALA A 192 -1.52 -9.25 12.68
N SER A 193 -2.67 -8.61 12.45
CA SER A 193 -3.40 -8.67 11.17
C SER A 193 -2.63 -7.96 10.05
N LYS A 194 -2.09 -8.77 9.13
CA LYS A 194 -1.27 -8.36 7.98
C LYS A 194 -2.13 -7.82 6.83
N SER A 195 -2.10 -6.52 6.50
CA SER A 195 -2.94 -5.92 5.43
C SER A 195 -2.27 -5.95 4.05
N LYS A 196 -3.03 -6.20 2.97
CA LYS A 196 -2.46 -6.29 1.61
C LYS A 196 -2.24 -4.89 1.01
N LEU A 197 -0.98 -4.54 0.74
CA LEU A 197 -0.63 -3.28 0.06
C LEU A 197 -1.13 -3.31 -1.39
N LYS A 198 -2.03 -2.40 -1.74
CA LYS A 198 -2.61 -2.28 -3.09
C LYS A 198 -2.06 -1.10 -3.88
N ALA A 199 -1.76 0.03 -3.23
CA ALA A 199 -1.28 1.23 -3.90
C ALA A 199 -0.38 2.08 -2.99
N LEU A 200 0.41 2.96 -3.58
CA LEU A 200 1.24 3.93 -2.88
C LEU A 200 0.93 5.34 -3.37
N VAL A 201 0.78 6.28 -2.44
CA VAL A 201 0.62 7.71 -2.73
C VAL A 201 1.87 8.42 -2.23
N PHE A 202 2.65 8.97 -3.14
CA PHE A 202 3.81 9.82 -2.86
C PHE A 202 3.42 11.29 -2.94
N LEU A 203 3.21 11.93 -1.79
CA LEU A 203 2.75 13.31 -1.69
C LEU A 203 3.95 14.28 -1.69
N VAL A 204 3.93 15.29 -2.55
CA VAL A 204 4.96 16.34 -2.63
C VAL A 204 4.35 17.73 -2.52
N ASP A 205 5.14 18.68 -2.04
CA ASP A 205 4.77 20.10 -2.00
C ASP A 205 5.14 20.78 -3.31
N ALA A 206 4.18 21.01 -4.20
CA ALA A 206 4.43 21.58 -5.52
C ALA A 206 4.92 23.04 -5.48
N ALA A 207 4.65 23.78 -4.40
CA ALA A 207 5.13 25.14 -4.23
C ALA A 207 6.59 25.17 -3.78
N ALA A 208 6.98 24.28 -2.85
CA ALA A 208 8.37 24.16 -2.44
C ALA A 208 9.29 23.64 -3.55
N LEU A 209 8.76 22.80 -4.47
CA LEU A 209 9.51 22.32 -5.63
C LEU A 209 9.87 23.42 -6.63
N ALA A 210 9.16 24.56 -6.63
CA ALA A 210 9.45 25.69 -7.50
C ALA A 210 10.74 26.42 -7.11
N ASP A 211 11.14 26.34 -5.85
CA ASP A 211 12.29 27.05 -5.30
C ASP A 211 13.55 26.15 -5.33
N PRO A 212 14.52 26.43 -6.20
CA PRO A 212 15.75 25.65 -6.31
C PRO A 212 16.64 25.76 -5.07
N ASP A 213 16.57 26.86 -4.32
CA ASP A 213 17.44 27.12 -3.16
C ASP A 213 16.96 26.36 -1.91
N SER A 214 15.67 26.00 -1.89
CA SER A 214 15.05 25.25 -0.79
C SER A 214 15.61 23.84 -0.61
N GLY A 215 16.24 23.27 -1.65
CA GLY A 215 16.65 21.86 -1.69
C GLY A 215 15.50 20.86 -1.63
N ALA A 216 14.24 21.33 -1.66
CA ALA A 216 13.06 20.48 -1.52
C ALA A 216 12.93 19.47 -2.68
N LEU A 217 13.26 19.90 -3.90
CA LEU A 217 13.27 19.03 -5.08
C LEU A 217 14.27 17.88 -4.93
N ALA A 218 15.51 18.18 -4.55
CA ALA A 218 16.53 17.16 -4.35
C ALA A 218 16.11 16.17 -3.24
N ALA A 219 15.68 16.68 -2.08
CA ALA A 219 15.28 15.84 -0.95
C ALA A 219 14.01 14.98 -1.23
N ALA A 220 13.07 15.50 -2.03
CA ALA A 220 11.89 14.78 -2.47
C ALA A 220 12.24 13.71 -3.51
N ALA A 221 13.07 14.06 -4.50
CA ALA A 221 13.53 13.15 -5.54
C ALA A 221 14.40 12.02 -4.98
N GLU A 222 15.28 12.30 -4.01
CA GLU A 222 16.04 11.26 -3.30
C GLU A 222 15.12 10.27 -2.58
N TYR A 223 14.07 10.76 -1.90
CA TYR A 223 13.13 9.86 -1.25
C TYR A 223 12.33 9.05 -2.27
N LEU A 224 11.87 9.69 -3.35
CA LEU A 224 11.16 8.99 -4.42
C LEU A 224 12.05 7.94 -5.09
N TYR A 225 13.34 8.22 -5.29
CA TYR A 225 14.32 7.27 -5.80
C TYR A 225 14.39 6.02 -4.92
N GLU A 226 14.49 6.19 -3.60
CA GLU A 226 14.53 5.05 -2.65
C GLU A 226 13.21 4.25 -2.66
N VAL A 227 12.07 4.92 -2.75
CA VAL A 227 10.75 4.28 -2.82
C VAL A 227 10.61 3.45 -4.10
N LEU A 228 10.92 4.03 -5.25
CA LEU A 228 10.83 3.34 -6.54
C LEU A 228 11.86 2.21 -6.64
N LEU A 229 13.07 2.40 -6.12
CA LEU A 229 14.09 1.36 -6.09
C LEU A 229 13.68 0.20 -5.17
N ALA A 230 13.06 0.49 -4.02
CA ALA A 230 12.53 -0.56 -3.15
C ALA A 230 11.43 -1.38 -3.84
N LEU A 231 10.53 -0.73 -4.60
CA LEU A 231 9.50 -1.41 -5.39
C LEU A 231 10.12 -2.23 -6.54
N GLN A 232 11.13 -1.70 -7.23
CA GLN A 232 11.85 -2.40 -8.29
C GLN A 232 12.56 -3.65 -7.75
N ARG A 233 13.29 -3.52 -6.63
CA ARG A 233 13.93 -4.67 -5.96
C ARG A 233 12.92 -5.70 -5.53
N ARG A 234 11.74 -5.28 -5.06
CA ARG A 234 10.65 -6.18 -4.71
C ARG A 234 10.13 -6.96 -5.92
N PHE A 235 10.09 -6.32 -7.09
CA PHE A 235 9.75 -7.00 -8.35
C PHE A 235 10.81 -8.02 -8.74
N SER A 236 12.10 -7.65 -8.67
CA SER A 236 13.24 -8.54 -8.99
C SER A 236 13.44 -9.68 -7.99
N ALA A 237 13.14 -9.47 -6.70
CA ALA A 237 13.26 -10.47 -5.62
C ALA A 237 12.19 -11.58 -5.68
N ARG A 238 11.54 -11.74 -6.83
CA ARG A 238 10.53 -12.75 -7.12
C ARG A 238 11.09 -14.16 -6.88
N ARG A 239 10.53 -14.87 -5.89
CA ARG A 239 10.74 -16.31 -5.70
C ARG A 239 9.55 -17.07 -6.28
N GLY A 240 9.69 -17.58 -7.50
CA GLY A 240 8.72 -18.44 -8.18
C GLY A 240 8.14 -17.89 -9.49
N SER A 241 7.31 -18.69 -10.16
CA SER A 241 6.76 -18.38 -11.48
C SER A 241 5.59 -17.38 -11.47
N ARG A 242 5.11 -16.93 -10.31
CA ARG A 242 4.04 -15.92 -10.21
C ARG A 242 4.63 -14.54 -9.94
N ALA A 243 4.22 -13.54 -10.71
CA ALA A 243 4.63 -12.16 -10.49
C ALA A 243 4.11 -11.65 -9.12
N PRO A 244 4.90 -10.85 -8.37
CA PRO A 244 4.39 -10.17 -7.19
C PRO A 244 3.24 -9.22 -7.58
N PRO A 245 2.30 -8.92 -6.67
CA PRO A 245 1.22 -8.01 -6.98
C PRO A 245 1.79 -6.60 -7.27
N ALA A 246 1.39 -6.05 -8.41
CA ALA A 246 1.70 -4.69 -8.84
C ALA A 246 1.27 -3.67 -7.78
N VAL A 247 2.11 -2.66 -7.55
CA VAL A 247 1.82 -1.55 -6.64
C VAL A 247 1.92 -0.26 -7.45
N PRO A 248 0.80 0.25 -7.99
CA PRO A 248 0.78 1.55 -8.64
C PRO A 248 1.15 2.66 -7.66
N VAL A 249 1.82 3.68 -8.18
CA VAL A 249 2.34 4.83 -7.45
C VAL A 249 1.69 6.10 -7.98
N LEU A 250 1.00 6.83 -7.11
CA LEU A 250 0.50 8.17 -7.37
C LEU A 250 1.46 9.20 -6.81
N VAL A 251 2.12 9.98 -7.67
CA VAL A 251 2.81 11.20 -7.26
C VAL A 251 1.78 12.33 -7.18
N ALA A 252 1.35 12.63 -5.96
CA ALA A 252 0.35 13.65 -5.68
C ALA A 252 1.04 15.00 -5.44
N ALA A 253 0.95 15.91 -6.41
CA ALA A 253 1.48 17.26 -6.34
C ALA A 253 0.51 18.16 -5.56
N ASN A 254 0.77 18.32 -4.26
CA ASN A 254 -0.07 19.03 -3.31
C ASN A 254 0.27 20.53 -3.26
N LYS A 255 -0.61 21.29 -2.60
CA LYS A 255 -0.54 22.74 -2.37
C LYS A 255 -0.74 23.59 -3.63
N LEU A 256 -1.53 23.09 -4.59
CA LEU A 256 -1.90 23.85 -5.79
C LEU A 256 -2.82 25.06 -5.55
N ASP A 257 -3.23 25.29 -4.30
CA ASP A 257 -3.87 26.52 -3.85
C ASP A 257 -2.89 27.70 -3.77
N LEU A 258 -1.58 27.43 -3.67
CA LEU A 258 -0.54 28.45 -3.63
C LEU A 258 -0.17 28.92 -5.04
N PHE A 259 0.01 30.24 -5.23
CA PHE A 259 0.39 30.83 -6.52
C PHE A 259 1.75 30.39 -7.05
N THR A 260 2.65 29.96 -6.15
CA THR A 260 3.99 29.46 -6.52
C THR A 260 3.99 27.97 -6.86
N ALA A 261 2.84 27.30 -6.79
CA ALA A 261 2.76 25.87 -7.00
C ALA A 261 2.94 25.47 -8.47
N LEU A 262 3.84 24.52 -8.70
CA LEU A 262 4.08 24.00 -10.05
C LEU A 262 2.91 23.11 -10.51
N PRO A 263 2.46 23.24 -11.77
CA PRO A 263 1.50 22.30 -12.34
C PRO A 263 2.09 20.89 -12.41
N ALA A 264 1.21 19.88 -12.35
CA ALA A 264 1.60 18.46 -12.30
C ALA A 264 2.55 18.03 -13.44
N ALA A 265 2.40 18.60 -14.64
CA ALA A 265 3.28 18.32 -15.77
C ALA A 265 4.72 18.78 -15.53
N LEU A 266 4.91 19.96 -14.91
CA LEU A 266 6.24 20.45 -14.56
C LEU A 266 6.84 19.66 -13.41
N VAL A 267 6.05 19.35 -12.37
CA VAL A 267 6.47 18.47 -11.27
C VAL A 267 6.98 17.14 -11.82
N LYS A 268 6.26 16.53 -12.77
CA LYS A 268 6.68 15.31 -13.45
C LYS A 268 8.06 15.48 -14.11
N SER A 269 8.19 16.49 -14.98
CA SER A 269 9.42 16.72 -15.73
C SER A 269 10.65 17.02 -14.85
N GLN A 270 10.45 17.77 -13.77
CA GLN A 270 11.52 18.10 -12.83
C GLN A 270 11.95 16.89 -12.00
N LEU A 271 10.98 16.08 -11.52
CA LEU A 271 11.30 14.83 -10.82
C LEU A 271 12.01 13.84 -11.74
N GLU A 272 11.59 13.68 -13.00
CA GLU A 272 12.28 12.81 -13.96
C GLU A 272 13.72 13.26 -14.22
N ALA A 273 13.94 14.56 -14.41
CA ALA A 273 15.27 15.13 -14.60
C ALA A 273 16.18 14.91 -13.36
N GLU A 274 15.63 15.14 -12.18
CA GLU A 274 16.37 15.02 -10.92
C GLU A 274 16.65 13.56 -10.53
N LEU A 275 15.70 12.65 -10.73
CA LEU A 275 15.92 11.21 -10.59
C LEU A 275 17.00 10.71 -11.55
N GLY A 276 17.01 11.20 -12.79
CA GLY A 276 18.09 10.92 -13.75
C GLY A 276 19.45 11.45 -13.29
N ARG A 277 19.49 12.63 -12.64
CA ARG A 277 20.71 13.17 -12.04
C ARG A 277 21.21 12.30 -10.88
N ILE A 278 20.32 11.91 -9.97
CA ILE A 278 20.62 11.03 -8.82
C ILE A 278 21.13 9.67 -9.31
N ARG A 279 20.48 9.08 -10.31
CA ARG A 279 20.88 7.81 -10.94
C ARG A 279 22.32 7.87 -11.43
N ARG A 280 22.68 8.90 -12.20
CA ARG A 280 24.06 9.11 -12.71
C ARG A 280 25.07 9.42 -11.60
N ALA A 281 24.65 10.13 -10.56
CA ALA A 281 25.53 10.43 -9.43
C ALA A 281 25.85 9.16 -8.64
N ARG A 282 24.84 8.32 -8.34
CA ARG A 282 25.03 7.04 -7.63
C ARG A 282 25.82 6.03 -8.44
N SER A 283 25.63 5.96 -9.76
CA SER A 283 26.41 5.06 -10.62
C SER A 283 27.89 5.45 -10.69
N LYS A 284 28.22 6.75 -10.71
CA LYS A 284 29.61 7.23 -10.67
C LYS A 284 30.28 7.00 -9.32
N GLY A 285 29.58 7.27 -8.22
CA GLY A 285 30.14 7.06 -6.87
C GLY A 285 30.46 5.59 -6.57
N LEU A 286 29.68 4.66 -7.12
CA LEU A 286 29.96 3.23 -7.00
C LEU A 286 31.22 2.82 -7.78
N LEU A 287 31.41 3.35 -9.00
CA LEU A 287 32.60 3.09 -9.83
C LEU A 287 33.89 3.65 -9.21
N ASP A 288 33.80 4.79 -8.51
CA ASP A 288 34.94 5.43 -7.82
C ASP A 288 35.33 4.69 -6.52
N SER A 289 34.41 3.94 -5.92
CA SER A 289 34.67 3.11 -4.73
C SER A 289 35.25 1.73 -5.05
N GLY A 290 35.45 1.41 -6.33
CA GLY A 290 35.92 0.11 -6.83
C GLY A 290 37.43 -0.11 -6.72
N VAL A 291 38.09 0.33 -5.64
CA VAL A 291 39.50 0.05 -5.38
C VAL A 291 39.66 -0.60 -3.99
N GLY A 292 39.92 -1.91 -3.99
CA GLY A 292 40.62 -2.60 -2.92
C GLY A 292 39.78 -3.39 -1.91
N VAL A 293 39.27 -4.55 -2.31
CA VAL A 293 39.21 -5.74 -1.43
C VAL A 293 39.37 -6.98 -2.32
N GLU A 294 40.62 -7.20 -2.74
CA GLU A 294 41.07 -8.52 -3.11
C GLU A 294 41.38 -9.28 -1.80
N ASP A 295 40.77 -10.46 -1.72
CA ASP A 295 41.06 -11.58 -0.83
C ASP A 295 40.36 -11.70 0.54
N GLU A 296 39.99 -12.95 0.83
CA GLU A 296 39.43 -13.54 2.06
C GLU A 296 37.95 -13.25 2.41
N LEU A 297 37.03 -13.99 1.79
CA LEU A 297 36.49 -15.20 2.42
C LEU A 297 35.63 -16.03 1.44
N ALA A 298 36.06 -17.26 1.22
CA ALA A 298 35.40 -18.26 0.39
C ALA A 298 34.06 -18.74 0.99
N GLY A 299 33.07 -18.98 0.12
CA GLY A 299 32.08 -20.04 0.36
C GLY A 299 30.63 -19.73 -0.01
N GLY A 300 30.29 -19.83 -1.29
CA GLY A 300 28.97 -20.35 -1.70
C GLY A 300 28.08 -19.45 -2.57
N GLY A 301 28.03 -19.77 -3.86
CA GLY A 301 26.84 -19.57 -4.70
C GLY A 301 26.75 -18.21 -5.40
N GLY A 302 27.06 -18.21 -6.70
CA GLY A 302 27.10 -17.02 -7.53
C GLY A 302 25.83 -16.17 -7.55
N GLY A 303 26.04 -14.86 -7.69
CA GLY A 303 25.02 -13.87 -7.94
C GLY A 303 25.65 -12.62 -8.51
N MET A 304 25.75 -12.56 -9.83
CA MET A 304 26.11 -11.39 -10.63
C MET A 304 24.97 -10.34 -10.54
N GLY A 305 24.59 -9.94 -9.32
CA GLY A 305 23.30 -9.30 -9.02
C GLY A 305 23.37 -8.02 -8.20
N GLU A 306 24.46 -7.71 -7.49
CA GLU A 306 24.48 -6.53 -6.61
C GLU A 306 24.69 -5.20 -7.37
N GLU A 307 25.38 -5.22 -8.52
CA GLU A 307 25.60 -4.02 -9.34
C GLU A 307 24.35 -3.62 -10.15
N GLY A 308 23.49 -4.61 -10.47
CA GLY A 308 22.19 -4.50 -11.14
C GLY A 308 21.13 -3.76 -10.33
N ASP A 309 21.15 -4.00 -9.02
CA ASP A 309 20.05 -3.70 -8.11
C ASP A 309 20.03 -2.25 -7.59
N ASN A 310 21.00 -1.43 -7.98
CA ASN A 310 21.10 -0.03 -7.53
C ASN A 310 20.78 0.99 -8.64
N TRP A 311 20.53 0.53 -9.86
CA TRP A 311 20.12 1.35 -11.00
C TRP A 311 18.59 1.40 -11.13
N LEU A 312 18.03 2.61 -11.09
CA LEU A 312 16.59 2.82 -11.22
C LEU A 312 16.16 2.90 -12.70
N GLY A 313 15.15 2.10 -13.06
CA GLY A 313 14.56 2.08 -14.41
C GLY A 313 15.34 1.22 -15.41
N ALA A 314 15.10 1.46 -16.70
CA ALA A 314 15.68 0.66 -17.77
C ALA A 314 17.22 0.81 -17.80
N TYR A 315 17.93 -0.32 -17.95
CA TYR A 315 19.39 -0.31 -18.06
C TYR A 315 19.84 0.38 -19.35
N GLY A 316 20.86 1.25 -19.24
CA GLY A 316 21.42 1.95 -20.40
C GLY A 316 20.61 3.15 -20.92
N SER A 317 19.51 3.54 -20.27
CA SER A 317 18.82 4.79 -20.64
C SER A 317 19.63 6.02 -20.21
N GLU A 318 19.78 7.01 -21.10
CA GLU A 318 20.51 8.26 -20.77
C GLU A 318 19.67 9.20 -19.89
N LYS A 319 18.37 9.26 -20.17
CA LYS A 319 17.38 10.07 -19.47
C LYS A 319 16.36 9.13 -18.82
N PHE A 320 16.06 9.36 -17.56
CA PHE A 320 15.05 8.60 -16.84
C PHE A 320 13.66 9.15 -17.18
N SER A 321 12.70 8.26 -17.44
CA SER A 321 11.27 8.59 -17.46
C SER A 321 10.47 7.60 -16.63
N PHE A 322 9.40 8.08 -16.00
CA PHE A 322 8.46 7.23 -15.25
C PHE A 322 7.87 6.10 -16.08
N LYS A 323 7.80 6.24 -17.41
CA LYS A 323 7.35 5.16 -18.31
C LYS A 323 8.23 3.92 -18.23
N GLU A 324 9.52 4.08 -17.97
CA GLU A 324 10.46 2.96 -17.81
C GLU A 324 10.11 2.09 -16.60
N MET A 325 9.41 2.63 -15.60
CA MET A 325 8.99 1.88 -14.41
C MET A 325 7.90 0.84 -14.72
N MET A 326 7.20 0.97 -15.86
CA MET A 326 6.20 0.00 -16.29
C MET A 326 6.81 -1.37 -16.61
N GLU A 327 8.11 -1.44 -16.94
CA GLU A 327 8.83 -2.71 -17.13
C GLU A 327 8.84 -3.58 -15.87
N PHE A 328 8.72 -2.93 -14.70
CA PHE A 328 8.72 -3.59 -13.39
C PHE A 328 7.31 -3.66 -12.76
N ASP A 329 6.25 -3.55 -13.56
CA ASP A 329 4.84 -3.47 -13.10
C ASP A 329 4.57 -2.32 -12.10
N ILE A 330 5.33 -1.23 -12.21
CA ILE A 330 5.16 -0.02 -11.40
C ILE A 330 4.59 1.09 -12.30
N GLU A 331 3.27 1.24 -12.26
CA GLU A 331 2.59 2.36 -12.91
C GLU A 331 2.77 3.62 -12.06
N VAL A 332 3.41 4.66 -12.62
CA VAL A 332 3.60 5.95 -11.94
C VAL A 332 2.78 7.03 -12.63
N GLU A 333 1.83 7.62 -11.90
CA GLU A 333 1.00 8.73 -12.37
C GLU A 333 1.23 9.98 -11.54
N VAL A 334 1.27 11.15 -12.18
CA VAL A 334 1.45 12.45 -11.49
C VAL A 334 0.16 13.25 -11.57
N ILE A 335 -0.50 13.48 -10.43
CA ILE A 335 -1.76 14.21 -10.38
C ILE A 335 -1.64 15.39 -9.41
N GLY A 336 -2.04 16.57 -9.88
CA GLY A 336 -2.09 17.79 -9.08
C GLY A 336 -3.39 17.91 -8.28
N GLY A 337 -3.27 18.49 -7.08
CA GLY A 337 -4.40 18.79 -6.20
C GLY A 337 -3.99 19.62 -5.00
N ASN A 338 -4.95 19.88 -4.12
CA ASN A 338 -4.71 20.59 -2.88
C ASN A 338 -5.61 20.04 -1.76
N VAL A 339 -5.05 19.99 -0.55
CA VAL A 339 -5.76 19.55 0.66
C VAL A 339 -6.57 20.69 1.28
N VAL A 340 -6.03 21.90 1.25
CA VAL A 340 -6.60 23.12 1.85
C VAL A 340 -6.67 24.20 0.77
N GLY A 341 -7.53 25.19 0.96
CA GLY A 341 -7.65 26.34 0.06
C GLY A 341 -8.45 26.03 -1.21
N ASP A 342 -8.56 27.04 -2.07
CA ASP A 342 -9.29 26.95 -3.32
C ASP A 342 -8.36 26.41 -4.42
N GLY A 343 -8.80 25.36 -5.12
CA GLY A 343 -8.00 24.72 -6.14
C GLY A 343 -8.66 23.43 -6.68
N PRO A 344 -7.90 22.56 -7.36
CA PRO A 344 -8.42 21.32 -7.94
C PRO A 344 -8.99 20.30 -6.91
N GLY A 345 -8.70 20.48 -5.62
CA GLY A 345 -9.12 19.62 -4.53
C GLY A 345 -8.41 18.26 -4.49
N ALA A 346 -8.89 17.37 -3.61
CA ALA A 346 -8.37 16.01 -3.44
C ALA A 346 -9.21 14.93 -4.16
N ASP A 347 -10.29 15.32 -4.84
CA ASP A 347 -11.24 14.39 -5.47
C ASP A 347 -10.59 13.53 -6.58
N LYS A 348 -9.60 14.07 -7.31
CA LYS A 348 -8.85 13.31 -8.32
C LYS A 348 -7.99 12.21 -7.69
N TRP A 349 -7.32 12.53 -6.58
CA TRP A 349 -6.53 11.55 -5.82
C TRP A 349 -7.42 10.47 -5.21
N TRP A 350 -8.56 10.86 -4.65
CA TRP A 350 -9.55 9.91 -4.13
C TRP A 350 -10.06 8.96 -5.22
N ARG A 351 -10.37 9.50 -6.41
CA ARG A 351 -10.84 8.70 -7.54
C ARG A 351 -9.80 7.68 -8.00
N TRP A 352 -8.54 8.12 -8.11
CA TRP A 352 -7.40 7.27 -8.43
C TRP A 352 -7.20 6.13 -7.42
N ILE A 353 -7.35 6.42 -6.12
CA ILE A 353 -7.26 5.41 -5.04
C ILE A 353 -8.40 4.41 -5.17
N GLY A 354 -9.64 4.88 -5.34
CA GLY A 354 -10.84 4.04 -5.43
C GLY A 354 -10.83 3.04 -6.59
N GLU A 355 -10.23 3.41 -7.72
CA GLU A 355 -10.07 2.52 -8.88
C GLU A 355 -9.05 1.39 -8.66
N ARG A 356 -8.14 1.55 -7.70
CA ARG A 356 -6.99 0.65 -7.47
C ARG A 356 -7.11 -0.25 -6.23
N ILE A 357 -8.24 -0.17 -5.51
CA ILE A 357 -8.53 -0.99 -4.32
C ILE A 357 -9.45 -2.19 -4.57
#